data_AF-A0AAV2Z3V6-F1
#
_entry.id   AF-A0AAV2Z3V6-F1
#
_cell.length_a   1.000
_cell.length_b   1.000
_cell.length_c   1.000
_cell.angle_alpha   90.00
_cell.angle_beta   90.00
_cell.angle_gamma   90.00
#
_symmetry.space_group_name_H-M   'P 1'
#
loop_
_entity.id
_entity.type
_entity.pdbx_description
1 polymer ?
#
loop_
_entity_poly.entity_id
_entity_poly.type
_entity_poly.pdbx_seq_one_letter_code
_entity_poly.pdbx_strand_id
1 'polypeptide(L)'
;MDSPELSYVAGLFVPADNRHFVAYGSVLMLLALLHRLSLFRMTMVSVNERALLFRAREVKKAASRARSVIWSATSIVAPSERLVGQEYRFVMFRKVMKCLWKALTTDWISIRSPHFHTYFLTREVVEIVLQASQAYKASALVARAWLVDLFVGAMVLNCWSTPVVAAWFARRHRVSEPKESYEKAVVLALNIVFQIICCMMFPAVIFLNYYPKYELQTHGFSVDTYYDDATFVGLVLEGQMVAPTTIFDFVSKLLPHWSIYSSVNQVSQCIVRRQQMHAEAPSTKPTLTQPNSSTVWVPMFERRQRMSVVVHRLMILCGIVVTGVHLHARLRVWSLDMRGCRKPLNPWGSSAFPCAVFHVDCRRNSDGSSSDRDFVELNRESLQALAFVHCPALRAPPVIRDFRNLQGVNIYNSTLVAWDVESAFDVATQLQLTYVSFADVNFTTFPPALLDTALPPTLNDMEFSHTNLTTLPSNVTEVWSSLVILFVEFSDLQVIPPTLLQTNLYWLSLIGNNISNINYQSNARIDGNTNVDAVPTWATHEHFNGELQMYGTPYCEQKSPPDGDVATCVVQPIGLFGMYQYSFVKQLYAADGI
;
A
#
# COMPACT_ATOMS: atom_id res chain seq x y z
N MET A 1 -8.54 18.48 -9.15
CA MET A 1 -8.79 18.72 -7.73
C MET A 1 -8.82 17.37 -7.06
N ASP A 2 -7.83 17.09 -6.22
CA ASP A 2 -7.82 15.86 -5.42
C ASP A 2 -8.90 16.00 -4.35
N SER A 3 -9.75 14.99 -4.14
CA SER A 3 -10.74 15.06 -3.08
C SER A 3 -10.02 15.17 -1.72
N PRO A 4 -10.53 15.97 -0.77
CA PRO A 4 -9.97 16.09 0.58
C PRO A 4 -9.78 14.73 1.27
N GLU A 5 -10.74 13.81 1.08
CA GLU A 5 -10.76 12.46 1.64
C GLU A 5 -9.64 11.60 1.05
N LEU A 6 -9.43 11.67 -0.27
CA LEU A 6 -8.35 10.95 -0.92
C LEU A 6 -6.98 11.48 -0.47
N SER A 7 -6.88 12.80 -0.26
CA SER A 7 -5.66 13.45 0.24
C SER A 7 -5.35 13.04 1.68
N TYR A 8 -6.37 12.90 2.52
CA TYR A 8 -6.28 12.38 3.88
C TYR A 8 -5.76 10.93 3.89
N VAL A 9 -6.44 10.02 3.18
CA VAL A 9 -6.03 8.61 3.07
C VAL A 9 -4.62 8.47 2.51
N ALA A 10 -4.28 9.25 1.47
CA ALA A 10 -2.95 9.25 0.88
C ALA A 10 -1.87 9.72 1.88
N GLY A 11 -2.21 10.66 2.75
CA GLY A 11 -1.34 11.12 3.85
C GLY A 11 -1.08 10.07 4.91
N LEU A 12 -2.06 9.21 5.21
CA LEU A 12 -1.88 8.08 6.14
C LEU A 12 -0.90 7.03 5.59
N PHE A 13 -0.91 6.80 4.28
CA PHE A 13 -0.05 5.79 3.66
C PHE A 13 1.38 6.29 3.42
N VAL A 14 1.56 7.54 2.99
CA VAL A 14 2.88 8.05 2.60
C VAL A 14 3.01 9.53 2.99
N PRO A 15 4.09 9.92 3.69
CA PRO A 15 4.37 11.32 4.00
C PRO A 15 4.46 12.21 2.75
N ALA A 16 4.07 13.47 2.88
CA ALA A 16 3.93 14.41 1.77
C ALA A 16 5.13 14.45 0.81
N ASP A 17 6.34 14.49 1.35
CA ASP A 17 7.59 14.60 0.58
C ASP A 17 7.87 13.38 -0.32
N ASN A 18 7.25 12.23 -0.04
CA ASN A 18 7.43 10.99 -0.79
C ASN A 18 6.19 10.58 -1.60
N ARG A 19 5.14 11.41 -1.65
CA ARG A 19 3.89 11.12 -2.37
C ARG A 19 4.05 11.28 -3.89
N HIS A 20 4.67 10.29 -4.53
CA HIS A 20 4.83 10.23 -5.99
C HIS A 20 3.99 9.13 -6.63
N PHE A 21 2.75 8.95 -6.16
CA PHE A 21 1.85 7.86 -6.60
C PHE A 21 1.67 7.80 -8.12
N VAL A 22 1.47 8.94 -8.78
CA VAL A 22 1.29 9.01 -10.25
C VAL A 22 2.54 8.55 -10.98
N ALA A 23 3.72 8.99 -10.56
CA ALA A 23 4.98 8.61 -11.18
C ALA A 23 5.26 7.10 -10.99
N TYR A 24 5.11 6.60 -9.75
CA TYR A 24 5.31 5.19 -9.44
C TYR A 24 4.30 4.28 -10.17
N GLY A 25 3.03 4.68 -10.18
CA GLY A 25 1.96 3.99 -10.90
C GLY A 25 2.21 3.95 -12.42
N SER A 26 2.71 5.05 -13.00
CA SER A 26 3.05 5.12 -14.43
C SER A 26 4.14 4.12 -14.81
N VAL A 27 5.19 4.00 -13.99
CA VAL A 27 6.29 3.03 -14.22
C VAL A 27 5.78 1.59 -14.11
N LEU A 28 4.99 1.28 -13.08
CA LEU A 28 4.39 -0.06 -12.91
C LEU A 28 3.43 -0.39 -14.07
N MET A 29 2.65 0.57 -14.55
CA MET A 29 1.74 0.40 -15.68
C MET A 29 2.51 0.11 -16.99
N LEU A 30 3.62 0.80 -17.24
CA LEU A 30 4.49 0.52 -18.38
C LEU A 30 5.04 -0.91 -18.32
N LEU A 31 5.48 -1.35 -17.13
CA LEU A 31 5.99 -2.71 -16.94
C LEU A 31 4.88 -3.77 -17.10
N ALA A 32 3.68 -3.50 -16.61
CA ALA A 32 2.51 -4.36 -16.82
C ALA A 32 2.14 -4.46 -18.31
N LEU A 33 2.28 -3.37 -19.09
CA LEU A 33 2.11 -3.40 -20.53
C LEU A 33 3.17 -4.27 -21.21
N LEU A 34 4.44 -4.20 -20.80
CA LEU A 34 5.50 -5.06 -21.32
C LEU A 34 5.22 -6.54 -21.05
N HIS A 35 4.76 -6.89 -19.85
CA HIS A 35 4.34 -8.26 -19.52
C HIS A 35 3.20 -8.73 -20.43
N ARG A 36 2.14 -7.92 -20.58
CA ARG A 36 0.98 -8.24 -21.44
C ARG A 36 1.38 -8.43 -22.90
N LEU A 37 2.22 -7.55 -23.43
CA LEU A 37 2.71 -7.66 -24.81
C LEU A 37 3.56 -8.91 -25.03
N SER A 38 4.40 -9.27 -24.05
CA SER A 38 5.21 -10.49 -24.11
C SER A 38 4.33 -11.75 -24.13
N LEU A 39 3.37 -11.85 -23.20
CA LEU A 39 2.42 -12.95 -23.14
C LEU A 39 1.55 -13.04 -24.40
N PHE A 40 0.99 -11.91 -24.86
CA PHE A 40 0.19 -11.85 -26.08
C PHE A 40 0.96 -12.36 -27.30
N ARG A 41 2.23 -11.96 -27.44
CA ARG A 41 3.11 -12.47 -28.50
C ARG A 41 3.31 -13.98 -28.40
N MET A 42 3.60 -14.50 -27.20
CA MET A 42 3.79 -15.94 -26.98
C MET A 42 2.51 -16.73 -27.32
N THR A 43 1.35 -16.24 -26.91
CA THR A 43 0.05 -16.84 -27.23
C THR A 43 -0.23 -16.80 -28.72
N MET A 44 -0.07 -15.65 -29.39
CA MET A 44 -0.31 -15.52 -30.83
C MET A 44 0.56 -16.48 -31.64
N VAL A 45 1.86 -16.57 -31.32
CA VAL A 45 2.76 -17.51 -32.00
C VAL A 45 2.31 -18.95 -31.74
N SER A 46 1.94 -19.27 -30.50
CA SER A 46 1.52 -20.63 -30.14
C SER A 46 0.23 -21.04 -30.85
N VAL A 47 -0.73 -20.12 -30.96
CA VAL A 47 -2.01 -20.34 -31.65
C VAL A 47 -1.79 -20.49 -33.16
N ASN A 48 -1.01 -19.59 -33.77
CA ASN A 48 -0.74 -19.64 -35.22
C ASN A 48 -0.06 -20.94 -35.65
N GLU A 49 0.84 -21.46 -34.82
CA GLU A 49 1.63 -22.66 -35.12
C GLU A 49 1.00 -23.93 -34.53
N ARG A 50 -0.15 -23.81 -33.84
CA ARG A 50 -0.87 -24.90 -33.14
C ARG A 50 0.02 -25.74 -32.23
N ALA A 51 1.05 -25.11 -31.65
CA ALA A 51 2.02 -25.73 -30.79
C ALA A 51 2.51 -24.70 -29.77
N LEU A 52 2.82 -25.12 -28.54
CA LEU A 52 3.33 -24.19 -27.52
C LEU A 52 4.71 -23.66 -27.93
N LEU A 53 4.73 -22.43 -28.46
CA LEU A 53 5.90 -21.77 -29.04
C LEU A 53 6.04 -20.36 -28.49
N PHE A 54 7.16 -20.10 -27.83
CA PHE A 54 7.42 -18.82 -27.18
C PHE A 54 8.06 -17.77 -28.10
N ARG A 55 8.49 -18.17 -29.31
CA ARG A 55 9.00 -17.27 -30.36
C ARG A 55 8.72 -17.88 -31.72
N ALA A 56 8.36 -17.04 -32.70
CA ALA A 56 8.21 -17.50 -34.08
C ALA A 56 9.51 -18.17 -34.54
N ARG A 57 9.42 -19.33 -35.20
CA ARG A 57 10.57 -19.90 -35.91
C ARG A 57 11.05 -18.84 -36.88
N GLU A 58 12.28 -18.37 -36.71
CA GLU A 58 13.03 -17.75 -37.80
C GLU A 58 13.21 -18.87 -38.84
N VAL A 59 12.20 -19.11 -39.67
CA VAL A 59 12.33 -19.90 -40.88
C VAL A 59 13.30 -19.10 -41.74
N LYS A 60 14.60 -19.37 -41.55
CA LYS A 60 15.67 -18.80 -42.37
C LYS A 60 15.34 -19.12 -43.82
N LYS A 61 14.78 -18.14 -44.53
CA LYS A 61 15.07 -17.81 -45.93
C LYS A 61 15.28 -19.00 -46.90
N ALA A 62 14.45 -20.05 -46.83
CA ALA A 62 14.29 -20.96 -47.98
C ALA A 62 13.33 -20.33 -49.00
N ALA A 63 12.31 -19.60 -48.53
CA ALA A 63 11.33 -18.91 -49.38
C ALA A 63 11.84 -17.61 -50.03
N SER A 64 13.04 -17.13 -49.70
CA SER A 64 13.64 -15.96 -50.40
C SER A 64 14.48 -16.35 -51.60
N ARG A 65 14.97 -17.60 -51.69
CA ARG A 65 15.59 -18.13 -52.93
C ARG A 65 14.52 -18.48 -53.97
N ALA A 66 13.35 -18.96 -53.55
CA ALA A 66 12.23 -19.20 -54.46
C ALA A 66 11.67 -17.88 -55.03
N ARG A 67 11.65 -16.79 -54.24
CA ARG A 67 11.18 -15.48 -54.70
C ARG A 67 12.15 -14.74 -55.62
N SER A 68 13.47 -14.91 -55.49
CA SER A 68 14.42 -14.27 -56.42
C SER A 68 14.38 -14.87 -57.83
N VAL A 69 13.91 -16.11 -57.97
CA VAL A 69 13.74 -16.76 -59.28
C VAL A 69 12.46 -16.30 -59.98
N ILE A 70 11.44 -15.89 -59.22
CA ILE A 70 10.16 -15.43 -59.78
C ILE A 70 10.17 -13.91 -60.08
N TRP A 71 10.96 -13.12 -59.34
CA TRP A 71 11.03 -11.66 -59.51
C TRP A 71 11.85 -11.17 -60.70
N SER A 72 12.55 -12.06 -61.42
CA SER A 72 13.21 -11.72 -62.68
C SER A 72 12.27 -11.74 -63.89
N ALA A 73 11.00 -12.15 -63.72
CA ALA A 73 10.05 -12.32 -64.82
C ALA A 73 8.96 -11.24 -64.94
N THR A 74 8.87 -10.28 -64.02
CA THR A 74 7.84 -9.23 -64.10
C THR A 74 8.40 -7.88 -63.65
N SER A 75 9.11 -7.21 -64.56
CA SER A 75 9.14 -5.75 -64.56
C SER A 75 7.79 -5.25 -65.10
N ILE A 76 7.43 -4.02 -64.69
CA ILE A 76 6.52 -3.05 -65.34
C ILE A 76 5.50 -2.46 -64.33
N VAL A 77 5.51 -1.13 -64.30
CA VAL A 77 4.63 -0.13 -63.64
C VAL A 77 4.92 0.22 -62.18
N ALA A 78 5.52 1.40 -61.98
CA ALA A 78 5.41 2.19 -60.76
C ALA A 78 4.22 3.17 -60.87
N PRO A 79 3.47 3.41 -59.78
CA PRO A 79 2.79 4.68 -59.61
C PRO A 79 3.14 5.41 -58.30
N SER A 80 2.74 6.68 -58.32
CA SER A 80 3.26 7.86 -57.65
C SER A 80 3.05 7.99 -56.14
N GLU A 81 3.94 8.81 -55.58
CA GLU A 81 3.91 9.43 -54.26
C GLU A 81 2.59 10.14 -53.94
N ARG A 82 2.01 9.82 -52.78
CA ARG A 82 1.23 10.72 -51.89
C ARG A 82 0.78 9.93 -50.66
N LEU A 83 1.61 9.87 -49.61
CA LEU A 83 1.24 9.54 -48.21
C LEU A 83 2.48 9.59 -47.27
N VAL A 84 3.29 10.64 -47.34
CA VAL A 84 4.61 10.68 -46.65
C VAL A 84 4.55 11.14 -45.18
N GLY A 85 3.43 11.69 -44.69
CA GLY A 85 3.34 12.23 -43.32
C GLY A 85 3.03 11.21 -42.22
N GLN A 86 2.25 10.17 -42.51
CA GLN A 86 1.75 9.23 -41.49
C GLN A 86 2.73 8.06 -41.26
N GLU A 87 3.48 7.66 -42.29
CA GLU A 87 4.53 6.63 -42.17
C GLU A 87 5.73 7.11 -41.36
N TYR A 88 6.09 8.40 -41.38
CA TYR A 88 7.27 8.90 -40.69
C TYR A 88 7.17 8.77 -39.15
N ARG A 89 5.98 9.04 -38.58
CA ARG A 89 5.73 8.85 -37.13
C ARG A 89 5.72 7.37 -36.75
N PHE A 90 5.21 6.51 -37.63
CA PHE A 90 5.19 5.04 -37.43
C PHE A 90 6.59 4.42 -37.57
N VAL A 91 7.40 4.93 -38.48
CA VAL A 91 8.80 4.52 -38.70
C VAL A 91 9.70 5.02 -37.58
N MET A 92 9.52 6.25 -37.12
CA MET A 92 10.24 6.79 -35.96
C MET A 92 9.87 6.04 -34.68
N PHE A 93 8.58 5.79 -34.44
CA PHE A 93 8.12 4.93 -33.34
C PHE A 93 8.70 3.52 -33.47
N ARG A 94 8.72 2.88 -34.65
CA ARG A 94 9.38 1.58 -34.87
C ARG A 94 10.89 1.64 -34.65
N LYS A 95 11.57 2.72 -35.00
CA LYS A 95 13.03 2.89 -34.80
C LYS A 95 13.34 3.10 -33.32
N VAL A 96 12.59 3.94 -32.62
CA VAL A 96 12.70 4.17 -31.18
C VAL A 96 12.38 2.87 -30.43
N MET A 97 11.29 2.19 -30.79
CA MET A 97 10.95 0.87 -30.24
C MET A 97 11.98 -0.19 -30.59
N LYS A 98 12.62 -0.16 -31.78
CA LYS A 98 13.74 -1.05 -32.11
C LYS A 98 15.01 -0.72 -31.33
N CYS A 99 15.31 0.55 -31.07
CA CYS A 99 16.45 0.97 -30.25
C CYS A 99 16.23 0.62 -28.77
N LEU A 100 15.04 0.92 -28.22
CA LEU A 100 14.60 0.46 -26.91
C LEU A 100 14.64 -1.07 -26.84
N TRP A 101 14.11 -1.77 -27.84
CA TRP A 101 14.17 -3.23 -27.91
C TRP A 101 15.60 -3.76 -27.94
N LYS A 102 16.49 -3.16 -28.74
CA LYS A 102 17.91 -3.55 -28.83
C LYS A 102 18.70 -3.20 -27.56
N ALA A 103 18.34 -2.13 -26.86
CA ALA A 103 18.87 -1.77 -25.56
C ALA A 103 18.41 -2.74 -24.46
N LEU A 104 17.13 -3.16 -24.50
CA LEU A 104 16.52 -4.11 -23.57
C LEU A 104 16.87 -5.59 -23.86
N THR A 105 17.26 -5.91 -25.09
CA THR A 105 17.76 -7.23 -25.51
C THR A 105 19.27 -7.20 -25.80
N THR A 106 20.04 -6.48 -24.98
CA THR A 106 21.49 -6.40 -25.15
C THR A 106 22.09 -7.81 -25.19
N ASP A 107 23.07 -8.04 -26.07
CA ASP A 107 23.77 -9.33 -26.21
C ASP A 107 24.39 -9.84 -24.89
N TRP A 108 24.52 -8.97 -23.88
CA TRP A 108 25.04 -9.25 -22.54
C TRP A 108 24.06 -10.06 -21.66
N ILE A 109 22.74 -9.87 -21.82
CA ILE A 109 21.66 -10.55 -21.07
C ILE A 109 21.21 -11.84 -21.78
N SER A 110 21.61 -12.01 -23.04
CA SER A 110 21.32 -13.20 -23.84
C SER A 110 21.91 -14.45 -23.19
N ILE A 111 21.19 -15.56 -23.24
CA ILE A 111 21.66 -16.88 -22.78
C ILE A 111 22.92 -17.36 -23.55
N ARG A 112 23.26 -16.69 -24.67
CA ARG A 112 24.49 -16.92 -25.44
C ARG A 112 25.71 -16.17 -24.91
N SER A 113 25.53 -15.25 -23.97
CA SER A 113 26.62 -14.41 -23.46
C SER A 113 27.60 -15.22 -22.61
N PRO A 114 28.93 -15.03 -22.79
CA PRO A 114 29.92 -15.60 -21.88
C PRO A 114 29.75 -15.09 -20.43
N HIS A 115 29.05 -13.96 -20.23
CA HIS A 115 28.79 -13.37 -18.92
C HIS A 115 27.44 -13.78 -18.29
N PHE A 116 26.65 -14.62 -18.96
CA PHE A 116 25.30 -14.99 -18.52
C PHE A 116 25.24 -15.48 -17.06
N HIS A 117 26.13 -16.41 -16.67
CA HIS A 117 26.17 -16.95 -15.31
C HIS A 117 26.43 -15.88 -14.24
N THR A 118 27.31 -14.94 -14.54
CA THR A 118 27.66 -13.85 -13.62
C THR A 118 26.49 -12.88 -13.50
N TYR A 119 25.88 -12.48 -14.63
CA TYR A 119 24.68 -11.65 -14.64
C TYR A 119 23.54 -12.31 -13.86
N PHE A 120 23.28 -13.58 -14.12
CA PHE A 120 22.23 -14.36 -13.49
C PHE A 120 22.40 -14.40 -11.97
N LEU A 121 23.58 -14.79 -11.48
CA LEU A 121 23.87 -14.85 -10.04
C LEU A 121 23.81 -13.48 -9.37
N THR A 122 24.38 -12.43 -9.99
CA THR A 122 24.31 -11.06 -9.45
C THR A 122 22.86 -10.60 -9.33
N ARG A 123 22.05 -10.85 -10.35
CA ARG A 123 20.64 -10.53 -10.37
C ARG A 123 19.89 -11.26 -9.24
N GLU A 124 20.12 -12.56 -9.06
CA GLU A 124 19.48 -13.32 -7.97
C GLU A 124 19.89 -12.80 -6.59
N VAL A 125 21.16 -12.47 -6.37
CA VAL A 125 21.60 -11.89 -5.08
C VAL A 125 20.91 -10.56 -4.80
N VAL A 126 20.85 -9.67 -5.80
CA VAL A 126 20.14 -8.39 -5.67
C VAL A 126 18.65 -8.62 -5.37
N GLU A 127 18.00 -9.54 -6.08
CA GLU A 127 16.60 -9.89 -5.84
C GLU A 127 16.37 -10.41 -4.41
N ILE A 128 17.23 -11.31 -3.92
CA ILE A 128 17.12 -11.87 -2.56
C ILE A 128 17.25 -10.77 -1.50
N VAL A 129 18.20 -9.84 -1.66
CA VAL A 129 18.38 -8.72 -0.71
C VAL A 129 17.14 -7.83 -0.67
N LEU A 130 16.59 -7.51 -1.84
CA LEU A 130 15.37 -6.68 -1.94
C LEU A 130 14.16 -7.42 -1.38
N GLN A 131 14.01 -8.72 -1.66
CA GLN A 131 12.95 -9.55 -1.09
C GLN A 131 13.09 -9.71 0.43
N ALA A 132 14.31 -9.84 0.97
CA ALA A 132 14.56 -9.90 2.40
C ALA A 132 14.16 -8.61 3.10
N SER A 133 14.48 -7.47 2.50
CA SER A 133 14.04 -6.16 2.98
C SER A 133 12.51 -6.04 2.98
N GLN A 134 11.85 -6.46 1.89
CA GLN A 134 10.39 -6.46 1.80
C GLN A 134 9.74 -7.47 2.76
N ALA A 135 10.37 -8.62 3.02
CA ALA A 135 9.91 -9.59 4.00
C ALA A 135 9.97 -9.03 5.43
N TYR A 136 11.06 -8.34 5.78
CA TYR A 136 11.15 -7.63 7.06
C TYR A 136 10.05 -6.56 7.17
N LYS A 137 9.88 -5.73 6.13
CA LYS A 137 8.81 -4.71 6.09
C LYS A 137 7.42 -5.36 6.24
N ALA A 138 7.15 -6.46 5.55
CA ALA A 138 5.90 -7.21 5.67
C ALA A 138 5.69 -7.76 7.10
N SER A 139 6.74 -8.25 7.75
CA SER A 139 6.66 -8.76 9.13
C SER A 139 6.30 -7.67 10.16
N ALA A 140 6.66 -6.42 9.87
CA ALA A 140 6.41 -5.25 10.72
C ALA A 140 5.07 -4.55 10.41
N LEU A 141 4.53 -4.65 9.19
CA LEU A 141 3.33 -3.92 8.78
C LEU A 141 2.10 -4.81 8.56
N VAL A 142 2.26 -6.12 8.33
CA VAL A 142 1.13 -7.01 8.00
C VAL A 142 0.83 -7.94 9.16
N ALA A 143 -0.30 -7.69 9.85
CA ALA A 143 -0.77 -8.52 10.97
C ALA A 143 -1.25 -9.92 10.53
N ARG A 144 -1.57 -10.10 9.24
CA ARG A 144 -2.01 -11.39 8.68
C ARG A 144 -0.85 -12.37 8.56
N ALA A 145 -0.62 -13.11 9.62
CA ALA A 145 0.51 -14.02 9.75
C ALA A 145 0.67 -15.00 8.58
N TRP A 146 -0.42 -15.62 8.10
CA TRP A 146 -0.37 -16.57 6.98
C TRP A 146 0.16 -15.94 5.68
N LEU A 147 -0.12 -14.64 5.47
CA LEU A 147 0.29 -13.92 4.28
C LEU A 147 1.79 -13.59 4.33
N VAL A 148 2.29 -13.23 5.50
CA VAL A 148 3.73 -13.06 5.76
C VAL A 148 4.46 -14.40 5.68
N ASP A 149 3.90 -15.47 6.27
CA ASP A 149 4.44 -16.84 6.21
C ASP A 149 4.58 -17.31 4.74
N LEU A 150 3.58 -17.04 3.89
CA LEU A 150 3.62 -17.33 2.46
C LEU A 150 4.71 -16.53 1.73
N PHE A 151 4.83 -15.23 2.01
CA PHE A 151 5.86 -14.37 1.41
C PHE A 151 7.27 -14.85 1.77
N VAL A 152 7.53 -15.06 3.07
CA VAL A 152 8.83 -15.53 3.57
C VAL A 152 9.13 -16.92 3.02
N GLY A 153 8.15 -17.83 3.01
CA GLY A 153 8.30 -19.16 2.44
C GLY A 153 8.68 -19.13 0.95
N ALA A 154 8.00 -18.33 0.14
CA ALA A 154 8.33 -18.16 -1.28
C ALA A 154 9.75 -17.60 -1.49
N MET A 155 10.14 -16.59 -0.70
CA MET A 155 11.50 -16.04 -0.72
C MET A 155 12.57 -17.08 -0.35
N VAL A 156 12.37 -17.86 0.73
CA VAL A 156 13.31 -18.90 1.17
C VAL A 156 13.43 -20.00 0.12
N LEU A 157 12.31 -20.44 -0.46
CA LEU A 157 12.31 -21.42 -1.55
C LEU A 157 13.04 -20.87 -2.78
N ASN A 158 12.90 -19.57 -3.08
CA ASN A 158 13.67 -18.94 -4.15
C ASN A 158 15.18 -19.00 -3.88
N CYS A 159 15.62 -18.69 -2.65
CA CYS A 159 17.02 -18.78 -2.23
C CYS A 159 17.59 -20.20 -2.43
N TRP A 160 16.79 -21.24 -2.17
CA TRP A 160 17.24 -22.63 -2.27
C TRP A 160 17.07 -23.23 -3.66
N SER A 161 16.23 -22.66 -4.51
CA SER A 161 15.89 -23.22 -5.83
C SER A 161 17.15 -23.42 -6.70
N THR A 162 17.96 -22.38 -6.89
CA THR A 162 19.18 -22.40 -7.70
C THR A 162 20.20 -23.44 -7.23
N PRO A 163 20.65 -23.44 -5.95
CA PRO A 163 21.63 -24.41 -5.49
C PRO A 163 21.10 -25.86 -5.46
N VAL A 164 19.83 -26.07 -5.12
CA VAL A 164 19.22 -27.41 -5.08
C VAL A 164 19.13 -27.99 -6.49
N VAL A 165 18.65 -27.20 -7.45
CA VAL A 165 18.56 -27.62 -8.84
C VAL A 165 19.95 -27.91 -9.41
N ALA A 166 20.92 -27.01 -9.19
CA ALA A 166 22.30 -27.23 -9.62
C ALA A 166 22.91 -28.51 -9.04
N ALA A 167 22.69 -28.79 -7.75
CA ALA A 167 23.15 -30.02 -7.10
C ALA A 167 22.46 -31.28 -7.67
N TRP A 168 21.16 -31.20 -7.95
CA TRP A 168 20.39 -32.30 -8.53
C TRP A 168 20.89 -32.67 -9.93
N PHE A 169 21.15 -31.68 -10.79
CA PHE A 169 21.73 -31.90 -12.12
C PHE A 169 23.18 -32.38 -12.05
N ALA A 170 24.01 -31.83 -11.15
CA ALA A 170 25.40 -32.24 -10.97
C ALA A 170 25.54 -33.72 -10.56
N ARG A 171 24.63 -34.24 -9.73
CA ARG A 171 24.60 -35.67 -9.32
C ARG A 171 24.21 -36.62 -10.45
N ARG A 172 23.57 -36.13 -11.53
CA ARG A 172 22.89 -36.95 -12.55
C ARG A 172 23.61 -37.02 -13.93
N HIS A 173 24.93 -36.75 -14.00
CA HIS A 173 25.91 -37.11 -15.08
C HIS A 173 26.75 -35.96 -15.70
N ARG A 174 27.94 -36.36 -16.19
CA ARG A 174 28.89 -35.60 -17.05
C ARG A 174 28.22 -35.03 -18.30
N VAL A 175 28.23 -33.70 -18.38
CA VAL A 175 28.21 -32.80 -19.56
C VAL A 175 27.74 -33.44 -20.88
N SER A 176 26.45 -33.30 -21.16
CA SER A 176 25.94 -33.25 -22.55
C SER A 176 25.14 -31.95 -22.66
N GLU A 177 25.49 -31.08 -23.61
CA GLU A 177 24.94 -29.73 -23.82
C GLU A 177 23.40 -29.58 -23.76
N PRO A 178 22.56 -30.59 -24.14
CA PRO A 178 21.11 -30.47 -24.04
C PRO A 178 20.58 -30.31 -22.60
N LYS A 179 21.33 -30.76 -21.58
CA LYS A 179 20.87 -30.80 -20.18
C LYS A 179 21.08 -29.46 -19.44
N GLU A 180 22.10 -28.68 -19.81
CA GLU A 180 22.39 -27.36 -19.18
C GLU A 180 21.29 -26.33 -19.49
N SER A 181 20.70 -26.39 -20.68
CA SER A 181 19.58 -25.51 -21.06
C SER A 181 18.29 -25.82 -20.27
N TYR A 182 18.11 -27.08 -19.86
CA TYR A 182 16.95 -27.50 -19.07
C TYR A 182 17.10 -27.10 -17.60
N GLU A 183 18.29 -27.26 -17.02
CA GLU A 183 18.62 -26.75 -15.68
C GLU A 183 18.29 -25.25 -15.55
N LYS A 184 18.80 -24.43 -16.48
CA LYS A 184 18.54 -22.98 -16.51
C LYS A 184 17.06 -22.66 -16.67
N ALA A 185 16.34 -23.40 -17.51
CA ALA A 185 14.90 -23.18 -17.70
C ALA A 185 14.09 -23.49 -16.43
N VAL A 186 14.46 -24.55 -15.69
CA VAL A 186 13.79 -24.91 -14.43
C VAL A 186 14.03 -23.85 -13.35
N VAL A 187 15.29 -23.41 -13.16
CA VAL A 187 15.60 -22.38 -12.16
C VAL A 187 14.87 -21.07 -12.50
N LEU A 188 14.90 -20.63 -13.76
CA LEU A 188 14.19 -19.43 -14.19
C LEU A 188 12.67 -19.55 -13.99
N ALA A 189 12.09 -20.72 -14.24
CA ALA A 189 10.66 -20.96 -14.01
C ALA A 189 10.28 -20.91 -12.53
N LEU A 190 11.09 -21.52 -11.65
CA LEU A 190 10.89 -21.45 -10.20
C LEU A 190 11.01 -20.00 -9.70
N ASN A 191 12.03 -19.26 -10.16
CA ASN A 191 12.20 -17.84 -9.83
C ASN A 191 11.00 -17.01 -10.27
N ILE A 192 10.41 -17.27 -11.45
CA ILE A 192 9.18 -16.59 -11.90
C ILE A 192 8.02 -16.86 -10.93
N VAL A 193 7.81 -18.12 -10.53
CA VAL A 193 6.71 -18.50 -9.64
C VAL A 193 6.85 -17.81 -8.28
N PHE A 194 8.01 -17.90 -7.63
CA PHE A 194 8.22 -17.30 -6.32
C PHE A 194 8.14 -15.77 -6.37
N GLN A 195 8.61 -15.14 -7.45
CA GLN A 195 8.51 -13.69 -7.60
C GLN A 195 7.05 -13.27 -7.80
N ILE A 196 6.26 -14.00 -8.57
CA ILE A 196 4.82 -13.73 -8.72
C ILE A 196 4.12 -13.79 -7.36
N ILE A 197 4.43 -14.78 -6.52
CA ILE A 197 3.87 -14.88 -5.17
C ILE A 197 4.20 -13.62 -4.36
N CYS A 198 5.48 -13.21 -4.34
CA CYS A 198 5.93 -12.09 -3.52
C CYS A 198 5.49 -10.71 -4.04
N CYS A 199 5.58 -10.44 -5.34
CA CYS A 199 5.36 -9.08 -5.87
C CYS A 199 4.02 -8.85 -6.57
N MET A 200 3.27 -9.91 -6.91
CA MET A 200 1.95 -9.77 -7.54
C MET A 200 0.83 -10.28 -6.64
N MET A 201 0.93 -11.53 -6.17
CA MET A 201 -0.13 -12.12 -5.34
C MET A 201 -0.25 -11.43 -3.99
N PHE A 202 0.86 -11.22 -3.29
CA PHE A 202 0.87 -10.57 -1.98
C PHE A 202 0.15 -9.21 -1.95
N PRO A 203 0.51 -8.20 -2.78
CA PRO A 203 -0.22 -6.93 -2.79
C PRO A 203 -1.65 -7.06 -3.34
N ALA A 204 -1.92 -7.99 -4.27
CA ALA A 204 -3.28 -8.22 -4.78
C ALA A 204 -4.21 -8.75 -3.68
N VAL A 205 -3.74 -9.67 -2.83
CA VAL A 205 -4.51 -10.18 -1.68
C VAL A 205 -4.83 -9.07 -0.69
N ILE A 206 -3.87 -8.16 -0.42
CA ILE A 206 -4.12 -6.99 0.43
C ILE A 206 -5.21 -6.12 -0.21
N PHE A 207 -5.06 -5.75 -1.48
CA PHE A 207 -6.01 -4.91 -2.20
C PHE A 207 -7.43 -5.49 -2.22
N LEU A 208 -7.57 -6.79 -2.53
CA LEU A 208 -8.87 -7.46 -2.60
C LEU A 208 -9.62 -7.47 -1.26
N ASN A 209 -8.92 -7.33 -0.15
CA ASN A 209 -9.55 -7.23 1.17
C ASN A 209 -10.20 -5.87 1.45
N TYR A 210 -9.67 -4.81 0.83
CA TYR A 210 -10.18 -3.44 1.01
C TYR A 210 -11.07 -2.98 -0.13
N TYR A 211 -10.98 -3.63 -1.30
CA TYR A 211 -11.86 -3.34 -2.45
C TYR A 211 -13.36 -3.27 -2.11
N PRO A 212 -13.97 -4.22 -1.35
CA PRO A 212 -15.39 -4.14 -1.01
C PRO A 212 -15.72 -3.05 0.03
N LYS A 213 -14.72 -2.49 0.71
CA LYS A 213 -14.87 -1.44 1.74
C LYS A 213 -14.68 -0.04 1.19
N TYR A 214 -14.22 0.07 -0.06
CA TYR A 214 -13.95 1.35 -0.71
C TYR A 214 -15.22 1.90 -1.35
N GLU A 215 -15.55 3.13 -1.02
CA GLU A 215 -16.75 3.82 -1.49
C GLU A 215 -16.39 4.81 -2.60
N LEU A 216 -16.90 4.54 -3.81
CA LEU A 216 -16.62 5.38 -4.99
C LEU A 216 -17.22 6.78 -4.89
N GLN A 217 -18.29 6.97 -4.10
CA GLN A 217 -18.99 8.24 -3.98
C GLN A 217 -18.21 9.24 -3.10
N THR A 218 -17.61 8.76 -2.01
CA THR A 218 -16.89 9.56 -1.02
C THR A 218 -15.38 9.57 -1.24
N HIS A 219 -14.88 8.83 -2.25
CA HIS A 219 -13.46 8.64 -2.51
C HIS A 219 -12.67 8.17 -1.27
N GLY A 220 -13.34 7.40 -0.41
CA GLY A 220 -12.83 6.95 0.87
C GLY A 220 -13.26 5.52 1.19
N PHE A 221 -13.21 5.16 2.48
CA PHE A 221 -13.68 3.87 2.98
C PHE A 221 -14.99 4.03 3.75
N SER A 222 -15.70 2.91 3.94
CA SER A 222 -16.90 2.91 4.76
C SER A 222 -16.64 3.42 6.18
N VAL A 223 -17.65 4.03 6.79
CA VAL A 223 -17.59 4.54 8.17
C VAL A 223 -17.07 3.48 9.15
N ASP A 224 -17.58 2.24 9.05
CA ASP A 224 -17.12 1.09 9.85
C ASP A 224 -15.61 0.84 9.75
N THR A 225 -14.99 1.17 8.62
CA THR A 225 -13.55 0.99 8.39
C THR A 225 -12.72 2.04 9.12
N TYR A 226 -13.24 3.26 9.27
CA TYR A 226 -12.55 4.34 9.99
C TYR A 226 -12.70 4.22 11.51
N TYR A 227 -13.88 3.81 12.00
CA TYR A 227 -14.17 3.73 13.43
C TYR A 227 -13.76 2.40 14.10
N ASP A 228 -13.54 1.32 13.35
CA ASP A 228 -12.94 0.10 13.92
C ASP A 228 -11.41 0.20 13.94
N ASP A 229 -10.83 0.49 15.10
CA ASP A 229 -9.38 0.66 15.32
C ASP A 229 -8.53 -0.40 14.62
N ALA A 230 -8.95 -1.66 14.74
CA ALA A 230 -8.26 -2.80 14.20
C ALA A 230 -8.27 -2.80 12.67
N THR A 231 -9.39 -2.46 12.05
CA THR A 231 -9.52 -2.35 10.60
C THR A 231 -8.82 -1.09 10.08
N PHE A 232 -9.01 0.06 10.72
CA PHE A 232 -8.38 1.32 10.33
C PHE A 232 -6.86 1.23 10.34
N VAL A 233 -6.26 0.83 11.47
CA VAL A 233 -4.80 0.66 11.57
C VAL A 233 -4.31 -0.42 10.60
N GLY A 234 -5.11 -1.49 10.40
CA GLY A 234 -4.82 -2.50 9.39
C GLY A 234 -4.73 -1.92 7.98
N LEU A 235 -5.68 -1.04 7.61
CA LEU A 235 -5.71 -0.34 6.34
C LEU A 235 -4.48 0.55 6.17
N VAL A 236 -4.12 1.33 7.19
CA VAL A 236 -2.95 2.22 7.15
C VAL A 236 -1.66 1.42 6.97
N LEU A 237 -1.42 0.43 7.82
CA LEU A 237 -0.20 -0.38 7.80
C LEU A 237 -0.06 -1.21 6.52
N GLU A 238 -1.11 -1.89 6.09
CA GLU A 238 -1.06 -2.68 4.86
C GLU A 238 -1.03 -1.78 3.62
N GLY A 239 -1.63 -0.58 3.71
CA GLY A 239 -1.46 0.51 2.75
C GLY A 239 0.00 0.93 2.61
N GLN A 240 0.71 1.15 3.72
CA GLN A 240 2.16 1.44 3.75
C GLN A 240 3.02 0.28 3.21
N MET A 241 2.54 -0.96 3.33
CA MET A 241 3.20 -2.12 2.73
C MET A 241 3.05 -2.13 1.20
N VAL A 242 1.88 -1.79 0.67
CA VAL A 242 1.61 -1.77 -0.79
C VAL A 242 2.19 -0.51 -1.44
N ALA A 243 1.91 0.65 -0.85
CA ALA A 243 2.41 1.94 -1.32
C ALA A 243 3.93 2.04 -1.18
N PRO A 244 4.63 2.65 -2.15
CA PRO A 244 6.04 2.95 -1.98
C PRO A 244 6.22 4.12 -1.00
N THR A 245 6.79 3.83 0.18
CA THR A 245 6.98 4.86 1.22
C THR A 245 8.29 5.63 1.03
N THR A 246 9.24 5.08 0.27
CA THR A 246 10.53 5.71 -0.09
C THR A 246 10.96 5.27 -1.49
N ILE A 247 11.98 5.94 -2.06
CA ILE A 247 12.59 5.54 -3.34
C ILE A 247 13.17 4.12 -3.27
N PHE A 248 13.83 3.77 -2.17
CA PHE A 248 14.38 2.42 -1.99
C PHE A 248 13.27 1.37 -1.95
N ASP A 249 12.18 1.66 -1.23
CA ASP A 249 11.00 0.80 -1.16
C ASP A 249 10.38 0.62 -2.56
N PHE A 250 10.24 1.71 -3.33
CA PHE A 250 9.80 1.65 -4.72
C PHE A 250 10.68 0.74 -5.59
N VAL A 251 12.01 0.93 -5.54
CA VAL A 251 12.97 0.13 -6.31
C VAL A 251 12.90 -1.35 -5.93
N SER A 252 12.77 -1.65 -4.63
CA SER A 252 12.68 -3.02 -4.13
C SER A 252 11.40 -3.75 -4.55
N LYS A 253 10.30 -3.01 -4.80
CA LYS A 253 9.05 -3.53 -5.38
C LYS A 253 9.13 -3.65 -6.90
N LEU A 254 9.80 -2.72 -7.58
CA LEU A 254 9.88 -2.66 -9.04
C LEU A 254 10.79 -3.74 -9.64
N LEU A 255 11.97 -3.96 -9.05
CA LEU A 255 12.99 -4.88 -9.61
C LEU A 255 12.53 -6.34 -9.72
N PRO A 256 11.78 -6.91 -8.75
CA PRO A 256 11.16 -8.23 -8.91
C PRO A 256 10.25 -8.35 -10.14
N HIS A 257 9.48 -7.30 -10.49
CA HIS A 257 8.66 -7.31 -11.71
C HIS A 257 9.51 -7.30 -12.98
N TRP A 258 10.63 -6.56 -12.97
CA TRP A 258 11.59 -6.55 -14.08
C TRP A 258 12.27 -7.93 -14.23
N SER A 259 12.62 -8.55 -13.10
CA SER A 259 13.16 -9.91 -13.03
C SER A 259 12.23 -10.94 -13.68
N ILE A 260 10.93 -10.89 -13.38
CA ILE A 260 9.94 -11.78 -14.02
C ILE A 260 9.99 -11.58 -15.55
N TYR A 261 9.96 -10.34 -16.02
CA TYR A 261 9.94 -10.03 -17.45
C TYR A 261 11.20 -10.58 -18.15
N SER A 262 12.37 -10.34 -17.55
CA SER A 262 13.65 -10.86 -18.04
C SER A 262 13.67 -12.39 -18.05
N SER A 263 13.20 -13.03 -16.96
CA SER A 263 13.20 -14.49 -16.81
C SER A 263 12.29 -15.17 -17.83
N VAL A 264 11.08 -14.65 -18.07
CA VAL A 264 10.14 -15.16 -19.08
C VAL A 264 10.76 -15.12 -20.48
N ASN A 265 11.42 -14.00 -20.81
CA ASN A 265 12.11 -13.86 -22.08
C ASN A 265 13.30 -14.83 -22.21
N GLN A 266 14.03 -15.10 -21.13
CA GLN A 266 15.12 -16.08 -21.13
C GLN A 266 14.61 -17.52 -21.28
N VAL A 267 13.58 -17.92 -20.53
CA VAL A 267 12.95 -19.25 -20.65
C VAL A 267 12.50 -19.51 -22.09
N SER A 268 11.90 -18.51 -22.75
CA SER A 268 11.50 -18.62 -24.17
C SER A 268 12.67 -19.00 -25.08
N GLN A 269 13.86 -18.45 -24.84
CA GLN A 269 15.04 -18.71 -25.66
C GLN A 269 15.61 -20.11 -25.39
N CYS A 270 15.57 -20.59 -24.15
CA CYS A 270 15.98 -21.96 -23.81
C CYS A 270 15.13 -23.00 -24.54
N ILE A 271 13.80 -22.80 -24.58
CA ILE A 271 12.86 -23.73 -25.19
C ILE A 271 13.00 -23.76 -26.72
N VAL A 272 13.13 -22.59 -27.37
CA VAL A 272 13.27 -22.48 -28.83
C VAL A 272 14.55 -23.17 -29.33
N ARG A 273 15.67 -23.02 -28.61
CA ARG A 273 16.94 -23.69 -28.98
C ARG A 273 16.79 -25.20 -29.01
N ARG A 274 16.08 -25.76 -28.03
CA ARG A 274 15.84 -27.21 -27.97
C ARG A 274 15.06 -27.67 -29.20
N GLN A 275 14.02 -26.95 -29.59
CA GLN A 275 13.22 -27.30 -30.76
C GLN A 275 14.01 -27.22 -32.07
N GLN A 276 15.00 -26.32 -32.16
CA GLN A 276 15.92 -26.24 -33.30
C GLN A 276 16.91 -27.42 -33.32
N MET A 277 17.53 -27.75 -32.18
CA MET A 277 18.47 -28.88 -32.08
C MET A 277 17.80 -30.24 -32.37
N HIS A 278 16.54 -30.44 -31.95
CA HIS A 278 15.78 -31.66 -32.30
C HIS A 278 15.40 -31.70 -33.79
N ALA A 279 15.23 -30.56 -34.45
CA ALA A 279 14.93 -30.49 -35.88
C ALA A 279 16.18 -30.65 -36.78
N GLU A 280 17.37 -30.34 -36.27
CA GLU A 280 18.65 -30.41 -36.99
C GLU A 280 19.49 -31.67 -36.67
N ALA A 281 18.90 -32.69 -36.01
CA ALA A 281 19.62 -33.94 -35.70
C ALA A 281 20.23 -34.57 -36.98
N PRO A 282 21.55 -34.84 -37.05
CA PRO A 282 22.20 -35.18 -38.32
C PRO A 282 21.91 -36.62 -38.76
N SER A 283 21.32 -36.76 -39.95
CA SER A 283 21.50 -37.93 -40.82
C SER A 283 22.79 -37.75 -41.62
N THR A 284 23.97 -37.75 -40.98
CA THR A 284 25.23 -37.80 -41.72
C THR A 284 26.40 -38.29 -40.85
N LYS A 285 27.17 -39.22 -41.43
CA LYS A 285 28.31 -39.95 -40.82
C LYS A 285 29.41 -38.99 -40.32
N PRO A 286 30.17 -39.38 -39.28
CA PRO A 286 31.20 -38.54 -38.69
C PRO A 286 32.44 -38.50 -39.59
N THR A 287 32.81 -37.32 -40.08
CA THR A 287 34.16 -37.05 -40.59
C THR A 287 34.96 -36.42 -39.46
N LEU A 288 35.97 -37.15 -38.99
CA LEU A 288 36.92 -36.71 -37.97
C LEU A 288 37.87 -35.66 -38.54
N THR A 289 37.72 -34.41 -38.12
CA THR A 289 38.78 -33.41 -38.14
C THR A 289 38.87 -32.77 -36.76
N GLN A 290 39.91 -33.11 -36.01
CA GLN A 290 40.25 -32.46 -34.74
C GLN A 290 40.79 -31.05 -35.01
N PRO A 291 40.33 -30.01 -34.29
CA PRO A 291 41.05 -28.77 -34.15
C PRO A 291 41.89 -28.79 -32.86
N ASN A 292 43.22 -28.71 -33.03
CA ASN A 292 44.15 -28.39 -31.96
C ASN A 292 44.01 -26.92 -31.56
N SER A 293 43.54 -26.66 -30.33
CA SER A 293 43.77 -25.37 -29.65
C SER A 293 43.66 -25.53 -28.12
N SER A 294 44.59 -26.26 -27.55
CA SER A 294 44.87 -26.22 -26.11
C SER A 294 45.71 -24.99 -25.79
N THR A 295 45.13 -23.96 -25.15
CA THR A 295 45.68 -23.18 -24.01
C THR A 295 44.94 -21.85 -23.82
N VAL A 296 44.84 -21.38 -22.57
CA VAL A 296 44.35 -20.06 -22.05
C VAL A 296 42.97 -20.02 -21.35
N TRP A 297 42.04 -20.97 -21.51
CA TRP A 297 40.70 -20.88 -20.87
C TRP A 297 40.56 -21.38 -19.41
N VAL A 298 41.60 -21.97 -18.83
CA VAL A 298 41.54 -22.66 -17.52
C VAL A 298 41.39 -21.71 -16.30
N PRO A 299 42.10 -20.56 -16.20
CA PRO A 299 42.04 -19.72 -15.00
C PRO A 299 40.67 -19.03 -14.80
N MET A 300 40.03 -18.62 -15.90
CA MET A 300 38.71 -17.97 -15.86
C MET A 300 37.60 -18.97 -15.52
N PHE A 301 37.71 -20.22 -15.96
CA PHE A 301 36.77 -21.28 -15.66
C PHE A 301 36.80 -21.67 -14.17
N GLU A 302 37.98 -21.87 -13.59
CA GLU A 302 38.13 -22.18 -12.16
C GLU A 302 37.62 -21.05 -11.26
N ARG A 303 37.94 -19.79 -11.58
CA ARG A 303 37.45 -18.63 -10.83
C ARG A 303 35.92 -18.52 -10.86
N ARG A 304 35.31 -18.77 -12.02
CA ARG A 304 33.85 -18.76 -12.21
C ARG A 304 33.15 -19.88 -11.44
N GLN A 305 33.74 -21.08 -11.42
CA GLN A 305 33.22 -22.22 -10.68
C GLN A 305 33.30 -22.01 -9.16
N ARG A 306 34.41 -21.47 -8.64
CA ARG A 306 34.57 -21.15 -7.21
C ARG A 306 33.59 -20.07 -6.74
N MET A 307 33.40 -19.00 -7.53
CA MET A 307 32.42 -17.95 -7.21
C MET A 307 30.99 -18.51 -7.15
N SER A 308 30.61 -19.40 -8.07
CA SER A 308 29.27 -20.01 -8.06
C SER A 308 29.01 -20.82 -6.79
N VAL A 309 30.00 -21.59 -6.32
CA VAL A 309 29.89 -22.39 -5.08
C VAL A 309 29.72 -21.48 -3.86
N VAL A 310 30.47 -20.38 -3.78
CA VAL A 310 30.38 -19.42 -2.68
C VAL A 310 28.98 -18.78 -2.66
N VAL A 311 28.48 -18.29 -3.80
CA VAL A 311 27.15 -17.68 -3.90
C VAL A 311 26.06 -18.66 -3.51
N HIS A 312 26.11 -19.90 -4.00
CA HIS A 312 25.15 -20.95 -3.62
C HIS A 312 25.14 -21.23 -2.11
N ARG A 313 26.32 -21.29 -1.47
CA ARG A 313 26.41 -21.46 0.00
C ARG A 313 25.81 -20.27 0.73
N LEU A 314 26.08 -19.05 0.28
CA LEU A 314 25.51 -17.83 0.85
C LEU A 314 23.98 -17.80 0.70
N MET A 315 23.44 -18.24 -0.43
CA MET A 315 21.99 -18.33 -0.64
C MET A 315 21.33 -19.36 0.29
N ILE A 316 21.94 -20.54 0.44
CA ILE A 316 21.45 -21.54 1.41
C ILE A 316 21.47 -20.96 2.82
N LEU A 317 22.59 -20.37 3.23
CA LEU A 317 22.75 -19.74 4.53
C LEU A 317 21.73 -18.63 4.75
N CYS A 318 21.50 -17.77 3.76
CA CYS A 318 20.48 -16.72 3.82
C CYS A 318 19.09 -17.29 4.09
N GLY A 319 18.68 -18.34 3.35
CA GLY A 319 17.39 -18.98 3.59
C GLY A 319 17.27 -19.61 5.00
N ILE A 320 18.35 -20.20 5.52
CA ILE A 320 18.38 -20.74 6.89
C ILE A 320 18.23 -19.61 7.92
N VAL A 321 19.02 -18.54 7.78
CA VAL A 321 18.99 -17.39 8.70
C VAL A 321 17.62 -16.74 8.70
N VAL A 322 17.05 -16.47 7.52
CA VAL A 322 15.71 -15.85 7.36
C VAL A 322 14.63 -16.74 7.98
N THR A 323 14.67 -18.06 7.73
CA THR A 323 13.74 -19.00 8.36
C THR A 323 13.87 -18.98 9.88
N GLY A 324 15.10 -18.97 10.40
CA GLY A 324 15.38 -18.94 11.83
C GLY A 324 14.85 -17.67 12.50
N VAL A 325 15.13 -16.49 11.96
CA VAL A 325 14.64 -15.21 12.53
C VAL A 325 13.13 -15.08 12.41
N HIS A 326 12.54 -15.54 11.30
CA HIS A 326 11.09 -15.53 11.10
C HIS A 326 10.39 -16.47 12.09
N LEU A 327 10.87 -17.70 12.24
CA LEU A 327 10.32 -18.65 13.18
C LEU A 327 10.48 -18.17 14.63
N HIS A 328 11.62 -17.57 14.98
CA HIS A 328 11.82 -16.97 16.29
C HIS A 328 10.79 -15.87 16.57
N ALA A 329 10.56 -14.95 15.63
CA ALA A 329 9.55 -13.91 15.77
C ALA A 329 8.13 -14.48 15.93
N ARG A 330 7.77 -15.48 15.10
CA ARG A 330 6.47 -16.16 15.14
C ARG A 330 6.23 -16.91 16.45
N LEU A 331 7.23 -17.65 16.93
CA LEU A 331 7.14 -18.42 18.17
C LEU A 331 7.02 -17.50 19.40
N ARG A 332 7.73 -16.36 19.41
CA ARG A 332 7.63 -15.37 20.49
C ARG A 332 6.21 -14.86 20.65
N VAL A 333 5.60 -14.40 19.56
CA VAL A 333 4.22 -13.88 19.57
C VAL A 333 3.22 -14.99 19.90
N TRP A 334 3.42 -16.20 19.41
CA TRP A 334 2.56 -17.34 19.73
C TRP A 334 2.65 -17.76 21.20
N SER A 335 3.83 -17.65 21.82
CA SER A 335 4.05 -18.03 23.23
C SER A 335 3.50 -17.02 24.25
N LEU A 336 3.30 -15.77 23.84
CA LEU A 336 2.83 -14.68 24.70
C LEU A 336 1.36 -14.39 24.40
N ASP A 337 0.45 -14.76 25.30
CA ASP A 337 -0.98 -14.45 25.17
C ASP A 337 -1.29 -13.05 25.72
N MET A 338 -1.12 -12.03 24.87
CA MET A 338 -1.49 -10.65 25.20
C MET A 338 -2.96 -10.38 24.87
N ARG A 339 -3.84 -10.63 25.85
CA ARG A 339 -5.31 -10.56 25.70
C ARG A 339 -5.88 -9.22 25.21
N GLY A 340 -5.15 -8.12 25.36
CA GLY A 340 -5.52 -6.80 24.87
C GLY A 340 -5.13 -6.53 23.42
N CYS A 341 -4.22 -7.33 22.84
CA CYS A 341 -3.73 -7.09 21.49
C CYS A 341 -4.75 -7.54 20.43
N ARG A 342 -5.21 -6.62 19.58
CA ARG A 342 -6.12 -6.90 18.46
C ARG A 342 -5.40 -7.10 17.13
N LYS A 343 -4.19 -6.55 16.99
CA LYS A 343 -3.37 -6.64 15.78
C LYS A 343 -1.93 -7.01 16.12
N PRO A 344 -1.63 -8.29 16.40
CA PRO A 344 -0.26 -8.72 16.64
C PRO A 344 0.57 -8.65 15.36
N LEU A 345 1.79 -8.13 15.47
CA LEU A 345 2.77 -8.07 14.39
C LEU A 345 3.89 -9.08 14.67
N ASN A 346 4.78 -9.33 13.71
CA ASN A 346 5.91 -10.28 13.91
C ASN A 346 7.25 -9.73 13.39
N PRO A 347 7.64 -8.46 13.68
CA PRO A 347 8.90 -7.91 13.23
C PRO A 347 10.09 -8.73 13.74
N TRP A 348 11.05 -8.97 12.87
CA TRP A 348 12.26 -9.71 13.23
C TRP A 348 13.11 -8.90 14.23
N GLY A 349 13.53 -9.56 15.32
CA GLY A 349 14.42 -8.95 16.31
C GLY A 349 13.74 -8.12 17.41
N SER A 350 12.41 -8.13 17.52
CA SER A 350 11.71 -7.41 18.61
C SER A 350 12.04 -8.00 19.99
N SER A 351 12.37 -7.13 20.94
CA SER A 351 12.62 -7.47 22.34
C SER A 351 11.35 -7.59 23.18
N ALA A 352 10.33 -6.77 22.87
CA ALA A 352 9.01 -6.72 23.52
C ALA A 352 7.91 -7.25 22.58
N PHE A 353 6.69 -7.46 23.11
CA PHE A 353 5.54 -7.96 22.35
C PHE A 353 5.03 -6.90 21.35
N PRO A 354 5.16 -7.14 20.03
CA PRO A 354 4.78 -6.16 19.01
C PRO A 354 3.28 -6.25 18.68
N CYS A 355 2.54 -5.20 19.02
CA CYS A 355 1.12 -5.08 18.73
C CYS A 355 0.80 -3.70 18.17
N ALA A 356 0.06 -3.66 17.06
CA ALA A 356 -0.36 -2.42 16.40
C ALA A 356 -1.58 -1.77 17.04
N VAL A 357 -2.49 -2.57 17.59
CA VAL A 357 -3.75 -2.10 18.20
C VAL A 357 -3.96 -2.80 19.53
N PHE A 358 -4.00 -2.03 20.61
CA PHE A 358 -4.11 -2.56 21.97
C PHE A 358 -5.34 -1.98 22.68
N HIS A 359 -6.16 -2.87 23.23
CA HIS A 359 -7.37 -2.52 23.97
C HIS A 359 -7.17 -2.87 25.45
N VAL A 360 -7.35 -1.87 26.29
CA VAL A 360 -7.48 -2.02 27.74
C VAL A 360 -8.97 -2.12 28.06
N ASP A 361 -9.46 -3.35 28.28
CA ASP A 361 -10.86 -3.62 28.66
C ASP A 361 -10.94 -3.84 30.17
N CYS A 362 -11.33 -2.79 30.91
CA CYS A 362 -11.30 -2.80 32.37
C CYS A 362 -12.30 -3.77 33.00
N ARG A 363 -13.31 -4.29 32.28
CA ARG A 363 -14.20 -5.34 32.79
C ARG A 363 -13.46 -6.65 33.09
N ARG A 364 -12.26 -6.81 32.55
CA ARG A 364 -11.41 -7.98 32.77
C ARG A 364 -10.58 -7.87 34.05
N ASN A 365 -10.44 -6.65 34.58
CA ASN A 365 -9.65 -6.39 35.78
C ASN A 365 -10.58 -6.43 37.00
N SER A 366 -10.13 -7.06 38.08
CA SER A 366 -10.94 -7.22 39.29
C SER A 366 -11.28 -5.90 39.98
N ASP A 367 -10.50 -4.85 39.75
CA ASP A 367 -10.68 -3.50 40.28
C ASP A 367 -11.36 -2.54 39.29
N GLY A 368 -11.68 -3.00 38.07
CA GLY A 368 -12.29 -2.16 37.04
C GLY A 368 -11.40 -1.02 36.55
N SER A 369 -10.08 -1.07 36.76
CA SER A 369 -9.15 0.01 36.42
C SER A 369 -8.09 -0.41 35.41
N SER A 370 -7.49 0.55 34.70
CA SER A 370 -6.30 0.31 33.87
C SER A 370 -5.04 0.37 34.75
N SER A 371 -4.10 -0.55 34.55
CA SER A 371 -2.84 -0.59 35.30
C SER A 371 -1.63 -0.41 34.38
N ASP A 372 -0.57 0.23 34.85
CA ASP A 372 0.71 0.32 34.11
C ASP A 372 1.28 -1.05 33.74
N ARG A 373 0.89 -2.10 34.48
CA ARG A 373 1.25 -3.49 34.18
C ARG A 373 0.75 -3.96 32.82
N ASP A 374 -0.34 -3.40 32.32
CA ASP A 374 -0.92 -3.76 31.03
C ASP A 374 0.02 -3.42 29.86
N PHE A 375 1.02 -2.54 30.08
CA PHE A 375 1.91 -2.01 29.05
C PHE A 375 3.36 -2.51 29.15
N VAL A 376 3.74 -3.20 30.24
CA VAL A 376 5.15 -3.56 30.51
C VAL A 376 5.77 -4.43 29.41
N GLU A 377 5.00 -5.39 28.89
CA GLU A 377 5.45 -6.31 27.85
C GLU A 377 5.28 -5.74 26.44
N LEU A 378 4.62 -4.59 26.29
CA LEU A 378 4.26 -4.03 24.99
C LEU A 378 5.45 -3.32 24.33
N ASN A 379 5.64 -3.57 23.04
CA ASN A 379 6.65 -2.87 22.25
C ASN A 379 6.20 -1.43 21.97
N ARG A 380 7.00 -0.47 22.42
CA ARG A 380 6.72 0.97 22.34
C ARG A 380 6.71 1.54 20.91
N GLU A 381 7.35 0.85 19.96
CA GLU A 381 7.43 1.28 18.56
C GLU A 381 6.35 0.65 17.67
N SER A 382 5.71 -0.43 18.14
CA SER A 382 4.72 -1.15 17.34
C SER A 382 3.31 -0.58 17.46
N LEU A 383 2.98 0.05 18.60
CA LEU A 383 1.64 0.51 18.90
C LEU A 383 1.25 1.72 18.05
N GLN A 384 0.12 1.61 17.34
CA GLN A 384 -0.45 2.68 16.52
C GLN A 384 -1.82 3.14 17.01
N ALA A 385 -2.65 2.27 17.58
CA ALA A 385 -3.88 2.68 18.24
C ALA A 385 -3.99 2.09 19.64
N LEU A 386 -4.40 2.93 20.59
CA LEU A 386 -4.65 2.56 21.97
C LEU A 386 -6.10 2.85 22.31
N ALA A 387 -6.83 1.83 22.75
CA ALA A 387 -8.22 1.96 23.15
C ALA A 387 -8.40 1.63 24.64
N PHE A 388 -9.08 2.51 25.38
CA PHE A 388 -9.58 2.23 26.73
C PHE A 388 -11.08 2.00 26.65
N VAL A 389 -11.54 0.86 27.16
CA VAL A 389 -12.90 0.39 26.91
C VAL A 389 -13.50 -0.11 28.21
N HIS A 390 -14.73 0.32 28.52
CA HIS A 390 -15.47 -0.13 29.71
C HIS A 390 -14.73 0.14 31.04
N CYS A 391 -14.09 1.29 31.15
CA CYS A 391 -13.31 1.70 32.32
C CYS A 391 -14.13 2.68 33.18
N PRO A 392 -14.78 2.23 34.27
CA PRO A 392 -15.64 3.07 35.11
C PRO A 392 -14.88 4.13 35.94
N ALA A 393 -13.55 4.05 36.01
CA ALA A 393 -12.71 5.02 36.70
C ALA A 393 -11.36 5.18 35.98
N LEU A 394 -11.39 5.53 34.70
CA LEU A 394 -10.19 5.66 33.88
C LEU A 394 -9.31 6.82 34.35
N ARG A 395 -8.05 6.52 34.60
CA ARG A 395 -6.98 7.51 34.73
C ARG A 395 -6.01 7.28 33.58
N ALA A 396 -5.82 8.28 32.73
CA ALA A 396 -4.93 8.15 31.59
C ALA A 396 -3.48 7.90 32.10
N PRO A 397 -2.82 6.82 31.67
CA PRO A 397 -1.50 6.46 32.19
C PRO A 397 -0.39 7.28 31.54
N PRO A 398 0.68 7.65 32.27
CA PRO A 398 1.82 8.41 31.73
C PRO A 398 2.54 7.70 30.57
N VAL A 399 2.46 6.37 30.52
CA VAL A 399 3.07 5.54 29.47
C VAL A 399 2.57 5.86 28.06
N ILE A 400 1.43 6.56 27.90
CA ILE A 400 0.93 7.02 26.61
C ILE A 400 2.00 7.82 25.85
N ARG A 401 2.82 8.60 26.56
CA ARG A 401 3.92 9.41 26.01
C ARG A 401 5.04 8.59 25.39
N ASP A 402 5.20 7.34 25.82
CA ASP A 402 6.30 6.49 25.38
C ASP A 402 6.05 5.87 23.98
N PHE A 403 4.80 5.91 23.49
CA PHE A 403 4.42 5.32 22.20
C PHE A 403 4.62 6.32 21.05
N ARG A 404 5.80 6.26 20.41
CA ARG A 404 6.23 7.22 19.38
C ARG A 404 5.48 7.12 18.05
N ASN A 405 4.98 5.93 17.72
CA ASN A 405 4.25 5.66 16.48
C ASN A 405 2.73 5.62 16.69
N LEU A 406 2.26 6.11 17.84
CA LEU A 406 0.84 6.20 18.15
C LEU A 406 0.15 7.17 17.18
N GLN A 407 -0.86 6.69 16.47
CA GLN A 407 -1.71 7.42 15.55
C GLN A 407 -2.99 7.92 16.22
N GLY A 408 -3.52 7.16 17.18
CA GLY A 408 -4.65 7.67 17.93
C GLY A 408 -4.96 6.95 19.23
N VAL A 409 -5.80 7.64 20.01
CA VAL A 409 -6.29 7.18 21.31
C VAL A 409 -7.80 7.24 21.30
N ASN A 410 -8.43 6.11 21.62
CA ASN A 410 -9.88 5.98 21.70
C ASN A 410 -10.30 5.63 23.13
N ILE A 411 -11.30 6.35 23.64
CA ILE A 411 -11.91 6.04 24.93
C ILE A 411 -13.38 5.77 24.69
N TYR A 412 -13.80 4.55 25.00
CA TYR A 412 -15.16 4.08 24.75
C TYR A 412 -15.85 3.62 26.02
N ASN A 413 -17.10 4.04 26.23
CA ASN A 413 -17.98 3.58 27.31
C ASN A 413 -17.27 3.58 28.66
N SER A 414 -16.75 4.74 29.05
CA SER A 414 -15.84 4.88 30.20
C SER A 414 -16.11 6.17 30.96
N THR A 415 -15.69 6.23 32.22
CA THR A 415 -15.67 7.48 32.99
C THR A 415 -14.24 7.94 33.14
N LEU A 416 -13.89 9.06 32.51
CA LEU A 416 -12.56 9.64 32.59
C LEU A 416 -12.46 10.49 33.85
N VAL A 417 -11.71 9.98 34.84
CA VAL A 417 -11.52 10.59 36.16
C VAL A 417 -10.37 11.59 36.14
N ALA A 418 -9.27 11.26 35.46
CA ALA A 418 -8.10 12.13 35.35
C ALA A 418 -7.33 11.85 34.07
N TRP A 419 -6.88 12.92 33.43
CA TRP A 419 -5.87 12.90 32.38
C TRP A 419 -4.97 14.10 32.58
N ASP A 420 -4.02 13.90 33.48
CA ASP A 420 -3.15 14.96 33.99
C ASP A 420 -2.01 15.29 33.01
N VAL A 421 -1.36 16.43 33.21
CA VAL A 421 -0.27 16.95 32.36
C VAL A 421 0.89 15.97 32.20
N GLU A 422 1.17 15.15 33.22
CA GLU A 422 2.20 14.08 33.16
C GLU A 422 1.90 13.01 32.10
N SER A 423 0.62 12.86 31.74
CA SER A 423 0.13 11.94 30.72
C SER A 423 -0.30 12.66 29.44
N ALA A 424 -0.01 13.96 29.31
CA ALA A 424 -0.25 14.72 28.09
C ALA A 424 0.58 14.18 26.93
N PHE A 425 0.19 14.44 25.69
CA PHE A 425 0.99 14.05 24.54
C PHE A 425 2.32 14.81 24.47
N ASP A 426 3.31 14.21 23.82
CA ASP A 426 4.62 14.81 23.63
C ASP A 426 4.82 15.25 22.17
N VAL A 427 4.81 16.56 21.94
CA VAL A 427 4.96 17.20 20.63
C VAL A 427 6.26 16.82 19.93
N ALA A 428 7.34 16.56 20.68
CA ALA A 428 8.64 16.26 20.10
C ALA A 428 8.79 14.79 19.67
N THR A 429 7.98 13.88 20.24
CA THR A 429 8.17 12.44 20.04
C THR A 429 6.98 11.73 19.39
N GLN A 430 5.76 12.22 19.54
CA GLN A 430 4.55 11.62 18.97
C GLN A 430 4.16 12.27 17.65
N LEU A 431 5.05 12.12 16.66
CA LEU A 431 4.95 12.77 15.34
C LEU A 431 3.95 12.09 14.39
N GLN A 432 3.27 11.04 14.83
CA GLN A 432 2.28 10.31 14.02
C GLN A 432 0.87 10.41 14.61
N LEU A 433 0.67 11.09 15.74
CA LEU A 433 -0.63 11.19 16.38
C LEU A 433 -1.54 12.06 15.51
N THR A 434 -2.63 11.49 15.00
CA THR A 434 -3.57 12.14 14.09
C THR A 434 -4.96 12.34 14.69
N TYR A 435 -5.42 11.44 15.57
CA TYR A 435 -6.76 11.53 16.14
C TYR A 435 -6.84 11.19 17.63
N VAL A 436 -7.81 11.77 18.33
CA VAL A 436 -8.25 11.35 19.67
C VAL A 436 -9.77 11.36 19.72
N SER A 437 -10.39 10.24 20.09
CA SER A 437 -11.85 10.15 20.19
C SER A 437 -12.34 9.71 21.57
N PHE A 438 -13.48 10.27 21.94
CA PHE A 438 -14.22 9.98 23.16
C PHE A 438 -15.65 9.64 22.78
N ALA A 439 -16.05 8.38 22.95
CA ALA A 439 -17.39 7.90 22.62
C ALA A 439 -18.04 7.25 23.85
N ASP A 440 -19.26 7.69 24.23
CA ASP A 440 -19.92 7.26 25.47
C ASP A 440 -19.02 7.51 26.71
N VAL A 441 -18.46 8.72 26.82
CA VAL A 441 -17.51 9.07 27.89
C VAL A 441 -18.10 10.10 28.85
N ASN A 442 -18.03 9.77 30.14
CA ASN A 442 -18.37 10.71 31.21
C ASN A 442 -17.08 11.34 31.78
N PHE A 443 -16.97 12.66 31.67
CA PHE A 443 -15.87 13.45 32.21
C PHE A 443 -16.21 13.94 33.61
N THR A 444 -15.38 13.64 34.60
CA THR A 444 -15.48 14.31 35.92
C THR A 444 -15.01 15.76 35.83
N THR A 445 -13.99 16.00 35.02
CA THR A 445 -13.40 17.30 34.72
C THR A 445 -12.80 17.26 33.31
N PHE A 446 -12.75 18.39 32.60
CA PHE A 446 -12.09 18.43 31.30
C PHE A 446 -10.58 18.14 31.46
N PRO A 447 -9.97 17.29 30.61
CA PRO A 447 -8.55 16.91 30.70
C PRO A 447 -7.57 18.08 30.65
N PRO A 448 -6.76 18.33 31.71
CA PRO A 448 -5.65 19.28 31.65
C PRO A 448 -4.63 18.93 30.54
N ALA A 449 -4.41 17.64 30.28
CA ALA A 449 -3.53 17.16 29.22
C ALA A 449 -3.90 17.62 27.80
N LEU A 450 -5.14 18.05 27.57
CA LEU A 450 -5.62 18.53 26.27
C LEU A 450 -5.75 20.06 26.21
N LEU A 451 -5.39 20.76 27.29
CA LEU A 451 -5.52 22.22 27.44
C LEU A 451 -4.21 22.92 27.83
N ASP A 452 -3.48 22.34 28.78
CA ASP A 452 -2.37 23.04 29.43
C ASP A 452 -1.03 22.81 28.72
N THR A 453 -1.04 22.00 27.67
CA THR A 453 0.14 21.66 26.85
C THR A 453 -0.15 21.80 25.37
N ALA A 454 0.86 22.17 24.60
CA ALA A 454 0.78 22.14 23.15
C ALA A 454 0.51 20.72 22.65
N LEU A 455 -0.40 20.59 21.68
CA LEU A 455 -0.70 19.32 21.03
C LEU A 455 0.24 19.07 19.83
N PRO A 456 0.52 17.80 19.47
CA PRO A 456 1.29 17.50 18.27
C PRO A 456 0.65 18.13 17.03
N PRO A 457 1.43 18.76 16.12
CA PRO A 457 0.87 19.44 14.95
C PRO A 457 0.19 18.49 13.95
N THR A 458 0.44 17.18 14.08
CA THR A 458 -0.22 16.15 13.28
C THR A 458 -1.59 15.76 13.81
N LEU A 459 -1.91 16.10 15.07
CA LEU A 459 -3.23 15.85 15.66
C LEU A 459 -4.20 16.86 15.04
N ASN A 460 -4.99 16.37 14.10
CA ASN A 460 -5.88 17.17 13.28
C ASN A 460 -7.35 16.76 13.42
N ASP A 461 -7.62 15.72 14.21
CA ASP A 461 -8.96 15.17 14.41
C ASP A 461 -9.22 14.94 15.91
N MET A 462 -10.32 15.49 16.42
CA MET A 462 -10.74 15.31 17.80
C MET A 462 -12.25 15.14 17.86
N GLU A 463 -12.71 14.07 18.52
CA GLU A 463 -14.12 13.72 18.53
C GLU A 463 -14.63 13.47 19.95
N PHE A 464 -15.77 14.06 20.28
CA PHE A 464 -16.51 13.90 21.52
C PHE A 464 -17.94 13.53 21.18
N SER A 465 -18.30 12.26 21.30
CA SER A 465 -19.63 11.76 20.96
C SER A 465 -20.27 11.10 22.17
N HIS A 466 -21.53 11.46 22.46
CA HIS A 466 -22.24 10.96 23.64
C HIS A 466 -21.47 11.22 24.95
N THR A 467 -21.23 12.51 25.24
CA THR A 467 -20.48 12.93 26.44
C THR A 467 -21.31 13.86 27.31
N ASN A 468 -20.89 14.07 28.57
CA ASN A 468 -21.54 15.01 29.49
C ASN A 468 -20.98 16.45 29.39
N LEU A 469 -20.32 16.80 28.27
CA LEU A 469 -19.75 18.14 28.09
C LEU A 469 -20.84 19.18 27.86
N THR A 470 -20.92 20.18 28.74
CA THR A 470 -21.89 21.30 28.63
C THR A 470 -21.31 22.57 28.02
N THR A 471 -19.98 22.72 28.09
CA THR A 471 -19.22 23.87 27.59
C THR A 471 -17.86 23.41 27.09
N LEU A 472 -17.37 24.04 26.02
CA LEU A 472 -15.99 23.89 25.58
C LEU A 472 -15.08 24.94 26.24
N PRO A 473 -13.78 24.67 26.41
CA PRO A 473 -12.82 25.61 26.97
C PRO A 473 -12.71 26.90 26.13
N SER A 474 -12.42 28.04 26.76
CA SER A 474 -12.35 29.33 26.06
C SER A 474 -11.05 29.53 25.29
N ASN A 475 -9.96 28.86 25.70
CA ASN A 475 -8.61 28.93 25.14
C ASN A 475 -8.35 28.00 23.95
N VAL A 476 -9.41 27.46 23.33
CA VAL A 476 -9.31 26.47 22.24
C VAL A 476 -8.55 26.98 21.01
N THR A 477 -8.57 28.29 20.70
CA THR A 477 -7.89 28.82 19.50
C THR A 477 -6.38 28.64 19.53
N GLU A 478 -5.76 28.70 20.72
CA GLU A 478 -4.31 28.58 20.87
C GLU A 478 -3.89 27.10 20.90
N VAL A 479 -4.58 26.30 21.72
CA VAL A 479 -4.22 24.91 21.99
C VAL A 479 -4.60 23.96 20.85
N TRP A 480 -5.74 24.22 20.18
CA TRP A 480 -6.30 23.34 19.14
C TRP A 480 -6.10 23.91 17.73
N SER A 481 -5.09 24.76 17.54
CA SER A 481 -4.81 25.44 16.28
C SER A 481 -4.49 24.50 15.10
N SER A 482 -4.09 23.26 15.38
CA SER A 482 -3.81 22.22 14.37
C SER A 482 -5.03 21.39 13.98
N LEU A 483 -6.15 21.50 14.70
CA LEU A 483 -7.35 20.73 14.41
C LEU A 483 -7.98 21.18 13.08
N VAL A 484 -8.37 20.17 12.30
CA VAL A 484 -9.06 20.31 11.02
C VAL A 484 -10.46 19.70 11.13
N ILE A 485 -10.62 18.66 11.95
CA ILE A 485 -11.89 18.01 12.24
C ILE A 485 -12.13 18.11 13.76
N LEU A 486 -13.31 18.59 14.14
CA LEU A 486 -13.77 18.59 15.52
C LEU A 486 -15.23 18.17 15.58
N PHE A 487 -15.50 17.03 16.20
CA PHE A 487 -16.86 16.57 16.47
C PHE A 487 -17.16 16.72 17.96
N VAL A 488 -18.28 17.35 18.27
CA VAL A 488 -18.86 17.41 19.61
C VAL A 488 -20.33 17.06 19.44
N GLU A 489 -20.64 15.78 19.41
CA GLU A 489 -21.97 15.26 19.08
C GLU A 489 -22.67 14.65 20.30
N PHE A 490 -24.00 14.71 20.31
CA PHE A 490 -24.85 14.09 21.33
C PHE A 490 -24.39 14.37 22.75
N SER A 491 -23.91 15.58 22.97
CA SER A 491 -23.46 16.08 24.26
C SER A 491 -24.44 17.15 24.75
N ASP A 492 -24.22 17.72 25.94
CA ASP A 492 -25.12 18.73 26.52
C ASP A 492 -24.66 20.17 26.22
N LEU A 493 -23.96 20.39 25.10
CA LEU A 493 -23.37 21.68 24.78
C LEU A 493 -24.45 22.75 24.56
N GLN A 494 -24.35 23.88 25.24
CA GLN A 494 -25.33 24.96 25.15
C GLN A 494 -24.85 26.16 24.33
N VAL A 495 -23.54 26.40 24.33
CA VAL A 495 -22.92 27.58 23.72
C VAL A 495 -21.67 27.17 22.97
N ILE A 496 -21.52 27.70 21.76
CA ILE A 496 -20.30 27.56 20.96
C ILE A 496 -19.34 28.69 21.38
N PRO A 497 -18.10 28.40 21.83
CA PRO A 497 -17.12 29.44 22.08
C PRO A 497 -16.85 30.25 20.80
N PRO A 498 -16.91 31.60 20.85
CA PRO A 498 -16.65 32.42 19.66
C PRO A 498 -15.24 32.20 19.10
N THR A 499 -14.31 31.88 19.98
CA THR A 499 -12.91 31.55 19.70
C THR A 499 -12.76 30.28 18.87
N LEU A 500 -13.67 29.32 19.00
CA LEU A 500 -13.64 28.08 18.22
C LEU A 500 -13.91 28.35 16.73
N LEU A 501 -14.83 29.26 16.42
CA LEU A 501 -15.22 29.55 15.04
C LEU A 501 -14.19 30.37 14.27
N GLN A 502 -13.16 30.88 14.96
CA GLN A 502 -11.98 31.53 14.39
C GLN A 502 -10.85 30.55 14.05
N THR A 503 -10.99 29.27 14.37
CA THR A 503 -10.01 28.22 14.05
C THR A 503 -10.13 27.76 12.59
N ASN A 504 -9.09 27.09 12.08
CA ASN A 504 -9.03 26.61 10.69
C ASN A 504 -9.74 25.24 10.51
N LEU A 505 -10.83 25.01 11.23
CA LEU A 505 -11.60 23.77 11.10
C LEU A 505 -12.16 23.66 9.69
N TYR A 506 -11.94 22.50 9.07
CA TYR A 506 -12.59 22.09 7.83
C TYR A 506 -13.97 21.49 8.11
N TRP A 507 -14.08 20.68 9.17
CA TRP A 507 -15.33 20.02 9.55
C TRP A 507 -15.58 20.15 11.05
N LEU A 508 -16.69 20.80 11.39
CA LEU A 508 -17.21 20.94 12.74
C LEU A 508 -18.57 20.26 12.82
N SER A 509 -18.69 19.20 13.61
CA SER A 509 -19.99 18.59 13.89
C SER A 509 -20.45 18.91 15.31
N LEU A 510 -21.69 19.37 15.44
CA LEU A 510 -22.34 19.78 16.68
C LEU A 510 -23.73 19.13 16.83
N ILE A 511 -23.96 18.02 16.13
CA ILE A 511 -25.26 17.34 16.07
C ILE A 511 -25.70 16.90 17.47
N GLY A 512 -27.01 17.03 17.76
CA GLY A 512 -27.61 16.44 18.96
C GLY A 512 -27.25 17.11 20.28
N ASN A 513 -26.84 18.38 20.25
CA ASN A 513 -26.60 19.21 21.44
C ASN A 513 -27.82 20.09 21.78
N ASN A 514 -27.71 20.93 22.82
CA ASN A 514 -28.75 21.89 23.21
C ASN A 514 -28.36 23.35 22.90
N ILE A 515 -27.74 23.56 21.75
CA ILE A 515 -27.35 24.87 21.22
C ILE A 515 -28.58 25.53 20.57
N SER A 516 -29.02 26.65 21.12
CA SER A 516 -30.16 27.42 20.61
C SER A 516 -29.76 28.59 19.71
N ASN A 517 -28.49 29.02 19.75
CA ASN A 517 -28.06 30.21 19.02
C ASN A 517 -26.67 30.05 18.39
N ILE A 518 -26.57 30.34 17.09
CA ILE A 518 -25.33 30.31 16.31
C ILE A 518 -25.08 31.72 15.75
N ASN A 519 -24.60 32.64 16.58
CA ASN A 519 -24.47 34.06 16.23
C ASN A 519 -23.15 34.47 15.55
N TYR A 520 -22.27 33.52 15.24
CA TYR A 520 -20.90 33.81 14.82
C TYR A 520 -20.57 33.16 13.48
N GLN A 521 -19.85 33.90 12.62
CA GLN A 521 -19.38 33.43 11.32
C GLN A 521 -18.28 32.37 11.46
N SER A 522 -18.32 31.35 10.59
CA SER A 522 -17.26 30.37 10.40
C SER A 522 -17.17 30.01 8.92
N ASN A 523 -16.01 29.52 8.47
CA ASN A 523 -15.81 28.97 7.12
C ASN A 523 -15.81 27.43 7.11
N ALA A 524 -15.98 26.79 8.27
CA ALA A 524 -16.03 25.33 8.38
C ALA A 524 -17.32 24.78 7.76
N ARG A 525 -17.29 23.52 7.32
CA ARG A 525 -18.52 22.74 7.20
C ARG A 525 -19.07 22.53 8.61
N ILE A 526 -20.29 22.99 8.85
CA ILE A 526 -20.97 22.85 10.13
C ILE A 526 -22.15 21.90 9.93
N ASP A 527 -22.07 20.75 10.60
CA ASP A 527 -23.20 19.85 10.73
C ASP A 527 -23.81 20.09 12.12
N GLY A 528 -25.02 20.63 12.15
CA GLY A 528 -25.57 21.40 13.26
C GLY A 528 -27.00 21.06 13.68
N ASN A 529 -27.45 21.79 14.69
CA ASN A 529 -28.23 21.30 15.83
C ASN A 529 -29.77 21.29 15.68
N THR A 530 -30.45 20.48 16.50
CA THR A 530 -31.91 20.21 16.46
C THR A 530 -32.81 21.29 17.05
N ASN A 531 -32.29 22.33 17.71
CA ASN A 531 -33.14 23.30 18.42
C ASN A 531 -32.99 24.74 17.89
N VAL A 532 -32.55 24.88 16.64
CA VAL A 532 -32.43 26.18 15.98
C VAL A 532 -33.77 26.55 15.34
N ASP A 533 -34.37 27.66 15.78
CA ASP A 533 -35.65 28.18 15.30
C ASP A 533 -35.49 29.19 14.15
N ALA A 534 -34.31 29.78 13.97
CA ALA A 534 -34.00 30.69 12.89
C ALA A 534 -32.59 30.46 12.31
N VAL A 535 -32.47 30.50 10.98
CA VAL A 535 -31.17 30.47 10.31
C VAL A 535 -30.41 31.77 10.62
N PRO A 536 -29.14 31.70 11.05
CA PRO A 536 -28.38 32.90 11.36
C PRO A 536 -28.26 33.84 10.15
N THR A 537 -28.33 35.15 10.39
CA THR A 537 -28.27 36.15 9.31
C THR A 537 -26.97 36.05 8.52
N TRP A 538 -25.84 35.81 9.17
CA TRP A 538 -24.55 35.60 8.51
C TRP A 538 -24.56 34.40 7.55
N ALA A 539 -25.30 33.33 7.87
CA ALA A 539 -25.44 32.17 7.00
C ALA A 539 -26.29 32.48 5.77
N THR A 540 -27.04 33.60 5.76
CA THR A 540 -27.80 34.08 4.60
C THR A 540 -27.01 35.03 3.68
N HIS A 541 -25.86 35.55 4.11
CA HIS A 541 -25.02 36.44 3.29
C HIS A 541 -24.38 35.71 2.09
N GLU A 542 -24.20 36.41 0.97
CA GLU A 542 -23.59 35.90 -0.28
C GLU A 542 -22.11 35.51 -0.15
N HIS A 543 -21.43 35.88 0.95
CA HIS A 543 -20.00 35.65 1.16
C HIS A 543 -19.65 34.47 2.08
N PHE A 544 -20.64 33.66 2.51
CA PHE A 544 -20.34 32.43 3.26
C PHE A 544 -19.75 31.38 2.31
N ASN A 545 -18.49 30.99 2.55
CA ASN A 545 -17.78 29.96 1.79
C ASN A 545 -17.66 28.70 2.65
N GLY A 546 -18.75 27.93 2.74
CA GLY A 546 -18.87 26.74 3.57
C GLY A 546 -20.17 25.97 3.31
N GLU A 547 -20.34 24.86 4.02
CA GLU A 547 -21.57 24.07 4.00
C GLU A 547 -22.19 24.07 5.40
N LEU A 548 -23.47 24.40 5.49
CA LEU A 548 -24.24 24.34 6.74
C LEU A 548 -25.37 23.34 6.58
N GLN A 549 -25.26 22.23 7.31
CA GLN A 549 -26.31 21.22 7.41
C GLN A 549 -26.89 21.31 8.83
N MET A 550 -28.21 21.40 8.98
CA MET A 550 -28.84 21.33 10.29
C MET A 550 -29.90 20.24 10.30
N TYR A 551 -29.88 19.37 11.30
CA TYR A 551 -30.76 18.22 11.39
C TYR A 551 -31.83 18.39 12.47
N GLY A 552 -33.07 18.03 12.15
CA GLY A 552 -34.16 17.94 13.13
C GLY A 552 -34.56 19.26 13.77
N THR A 553 -34.47 20.38 13.04
CA THR A 553 -34.68 21.72 13.58
C THR A 553 -36.14 22.20 13.49
N PRO A 554 -36.65 22.97 14.48
CA PRO A 554 -37.95 23.63 14.40
C PRO A 554 -38.09 24.53 13.16
N TYR A 555 -36.98 25.06 12.64
CA TYR A 555 -36.98 25.91 11.45
C TYR A 555 -37.56 25.23 10.20
N CYS A 556 -37.22 23.95 9.94
CA CYS A 556 -37.75 23.24 8.76
C CYS A 556 -39.16 22.69 8.97
N GLU A 557 -39.64 22.50 10.21
CA GLU A 557 -41.02 22.08 10.47
C GLU A 557 -42.04 23.14 10.01
N GLN A 558 -41.64 24.41 10.00
CA GLN A 558 -42.49 25.54 9.63
C GLN A 558 -42.43 25.90 8.12
N LYS A 559 -41.58 25.24 7.33
CA LYS A 559 -41.37 25.56 5.90
C LYS A 559 -41.67 24.38 4.96
N SER A 560 -42.47 24.64 3.93
CA SER A 560 -42.78 23.68 2.85
C SER A 560 -41.60 23.53 1.87
N PRO A 561 -41.25 22.30 1.39
CA PRO A 561 -40.19 22.13 0.38
C PRO A 561 -40.70 22.17 -1.08
N PRO A 562 -39.90 22.63 -2.07
CA PRO A 562 -38.94 23.74 -2.03
C PRO A 562 -39.37 24.90 -2.96
N ASP A 563 -39.49 26.10 -2.39
CA ASP A 563 -39.41 27.35 -3.16
C ASP A 563 -37.93 27.62 -3.49
N GLY A 564 -37.64 27.96 -4.76
CA GLY A 564 -36.32 27.91 -5.39
C GLY A 564 -35.26 28.91 -4.93
N ASP A 565 -35.05 29.06 -3.62
CA ASP A 565 -33.99 29.89 -3.02
C ASP A 565 -32.86 29.05 -2.40
N VAL A 566 -31.78 29.75 -2.04
CA VAL A 566 -30.45 29.34 -1.53
C VAL A 566 -30.47 28.37 -0.31
N ALA A 567 -31.63 28.01 0.21
CA ALA A 567 -31.82 27.13 1.36
C ALA A 567 -32.84 26.03 1.02
N THR A 568 -32.45 24.77 1.18
CA THR A 568 -33.33 23.62 0.92
C THR A 568 -33.62 22.86 2.20
N CYS A 569 -34.91 22.72 2.56
CA CYS A 569 -35.34 21.72 3.54
C CYS A 569 -35.59 20.42 2.79
N VAL A 570 -34.83 19.38 3.14
CA VAL A 570 -34.90 18.05 2.51
C VAL A 570 -35.38 17.05 3.55
N VAL A 571 -36.30 16.17 3.15
CA VAL A 571 -36.68 14.99 3.94
C VAL A 571 -35.65 13.90 3.65
N GLN A 572 -34.81 13.56 4.63
CA GLN A 572 -33.88 12.45 4.47
C GLN A 572 -34.54 11.14 4.94
N PRO A 573 -34.40 10.04 4.16
CA PRO A 573 -34.78 8.73 4.64
C PRO A 573 -33.92 8.37 5.87
N ILE A 574 -34.54 7.74 6.86
CA ILE A 574 -33.92 7.32 8.12
C ILE A 574 -32.75 6.36 7.80
N GLY A 575 -31.54 6.87 7.73
CA GLY A 575 -30.33 6.12 7.38
C GLY A 575 -29.05 6.87 7.76
N LEU A 576 -28.05 6.13 8.23
CA LEU A 576 -26.77 6.54 8.85
C LEU A 576 -26.84 7.42 10.12
N PHE A 577 -27.73 8.41 10.20
CA PHE A 577 -27.89 9.29 11.38
C PHE A 577 -29.18 9.07 12.18
N GLY A 578 -30.04 8.14 11.75
CA GLY A 578 -31.06 7.44 12.55
C GLY A 578 -32.16 8.22 13.30
N MET A 579 -32.09 9.55 13.46
CA MET A 579 -32.92 10.25 14.45
C MET A 579 -33.75 11.42 13.93
N TYR A 580 -33.53 11.93 12.71
CA TYR A 580 -34.18 13.18 12.26
C TYR A 580 -34.93 13.04 10.94
N GLN A 581 -36.17 13.55 10.91
CA GLN A 581 -37.09 13.44 9.77
C GLN A 581 -36.91 14.56 8.73
N TYR A 582 -36.23 15.65 9.10
CA TYR A 582 -36.03 16.85 8.28
C TYR A 582 -34.61 17.40 8.43
N SER A 583 -34.02 17.90 7.34
CA SER A 583 -32.72 18.56 7.33
C SER A 583 -32.76 19.88 6.56
N PHE A 584 -32.15 20.93 7.09
CA PHE A 584 -31.81 22.16 6.37
C PHE A 584 -30.43 22.02 5.74
N VAL A 585 -30.31 22.24 4.43
CA VAL A 585 -29.03 22.25 3.73
C VAL A 585 -28.86 23.56 2.98
N LYS A 586 -27.75 24.26 3.25
CA LYS A 586 -27.26 25.39 2.46
C LYS A 586 -25.84 25.11 2.01
N GLN A 587 -25.67 24.96 0.69
CA GLN A 587 -24.37 24.88 0.02
C GLN A 587 -24.16 26.16 -0.78
N LEU A 588 -23.13 26.93 -0.44
CA LEU A 588 -22.66 28.04 -1.25
C LEU A 588 -21.30 27.66 -1.84
N TYR A 589 -21.28 27.49 -3.16
CA TYR A 589 -20.03 27.37 -3.91
C TYR A 589 -19.50 28.78 -4.13
N ALA A 590 -18.20 28.99 -3.90
CA ALA A 590 -17.56 30.25 -4.29
C ALA A 590 -17.86 30.52 -5.78
N ALA A 591 -18.52 31.64 -6.05
CA ALA A 591 -18.63 32.16 -7.40
C ALA A 591 -17.24 32.65 -7.83
N ASP A 592 -16.77 32.09 -8.95
CA ASP A 592 -15.61 32.44 -9.79
C ASP A 592 -14.25 31.78 -9.45
N GLY A 593 -13.49 31.22 -10.42
CA GLY A 593 -13.57 31.44 -11.88
C GLY A 593 -12.89 30.38 -12.77
N ILE A 594 -13.12 30.61 -14.07
CA ILE A 594 -12.62 29.98 -15.29
C ILE A 594 -11.13 29.62 -15.27
#